data_AF-A0A3D3K401-F1
#
_entry.id   AF-A0A3D3K401-F1
#
_cell.length_a   1.000
_cell.length_b   1.000
_cell.length_c   1.000
_cell.angle_alpha   90.00
_cell.angle_beta   90.00
_cell.angle_gamma   90.00
#
_symmetry.space_group_name_H-M   'P 1'
#
loop_
_entity.id
_entity.type
_entity.pdbx_description
1 polymer ?
#
loop_
_entity_poly.entity_id
_entity_poly.type
_entity_poly.pdbx_seq_one_letter_code
_entity_poly.pdbx_strand_id
1 'polypeptide(L)'
;MKRIFSEEDLTKNLSLYYLNGHLKKKPMEKYHREIDGSSLHDRDKYRKKSEILLLNSFLHHFPEVQFENLTCESPDFIAKFNDKKIGIELTEVINHLEIKKIESQLNKIFRHAELLLEQEDTSKFRGVYFLEFQNLSKIDLLEKQDEMVQNIKKCIMKKKKLVYVKKIRKSTHRRNVFITHDFNLGLFDG
;
A
#
# COMPACT_ATOMS: atom_id res chain seq x y z
N MET A 1 13.07 5.17 39.22
CA MET A 1 11.93 4.28 38.90
C MET A 1 11.99 3.91 37.42
N LYS A 2 12.29 2.64 37.10
CA LYS A 2 12.21 2.11 35.73
C LYS A 2 10.74 2.10 35.31
N ARG A 3 10.37 2.76 34.21
CA ARG A 3 9.05 2.51 33.59
C ARG A 3 9.11 1.10 33.00
N ILE A 4 8.54 0.17 33.75
CA ILE A 4 8.32 -1.20 33.32
C ILE A 4 7.33 -1.12 32.16
N PHE A 5 7.73 -1.77 31.08
CA PHE A 5 6.96 -2.07 29.89
C PHE A 5 5.48 -2.39 30.23
N SER A 6 4.52 -1.66 29.66
CA SER A 6 3.12 -2.04 29.82
C SER A 6 2.83 -3.21 28.88
N GLU A 7 2.22 -4.25 29.44
CA GLU A 7 1.72 -5.42 28.71
C GLU A 7 0.80 -5.01 27.54
N GLU A 8 0.17 -3.84 27.62
CA GLU A 8 -0.67 -3.23 26.58
C GLU A 8 0.11 -2.87 25.29
N ASP A 9 1.33 -2.35 25.39
CA ASP A 9 2.13 -1.95 24.21
C ASP A 9 2.64 -3.18 23.45
N LEU A 10 2.98 -4.25 24.18
CA LEU A 10 3.25 -5.55 23.57
C LEU A 10 2.00 -6.11 22.90
N THR A 11 0.87 -6.01 23.58
CA THR A 11 -0.41 -6.57 23.11
C THR A 11 -0.88 -5.85 21.85
N LYS A 12 -0.74 -4.53 21.74
CA LYS A 12 -1.04 -3.78 20.51
C LYS A 12 -0.14 -4.20 19.33
N ASN A 13 1.17 -4.33 19.57
CA ASN A 13 2.10 -4.78 18.53
C ASN A 13 1.86 -6.25 18.13
N LEU A 14 1.51 -7.10 19.09
CA LEU A 14 1.08 -8.48 18.85
C LEU A 14 -0.28 -8.56 18.15
N SER A 15 -1.18 -7.59 18.36
CA SER A 15 -2.49 -7.54 17.68
C SER A 15 -2.33 -7.22 16.19
N LEU A 16 -1.42 -6.30 15.85
CA LEU A 16 -0.99 -6.06 14.47
C LEU A 16 -0.31 -7.30 13.84
N TYR A 17 0.37 -8.11 14.64
CA TYR A 17 0.96 -9.41 14.25
C TYR A 17 -0.10 -10.48 13.94
N TYR A 18 -1.11 -10.67 14.81
CA TYR A 18 -2.14 -11.69 14.61
C TYR A 18 -3.06 -11.37 13.43
N LEU A 19 -3.31 -10.09 13.15
CA LEU A 19 -4.09 -9.67 11.99
C LEU A 19 -3.40 -9.97 10.64
N ASN A 20 -2.07 -10.15 10.62
CA ASN A 20 -1.30 -10.26 9.38
C ASN A 20 -0.91 -11.70 8.97
N GLY A 21 -1.22 -12.74 9.75
CA GLY A 21 -1.23 -14.17 9.34
C GLY A 21 0.05 -14.81 8.75
N HIS A 22 1.09 -14.04 8.46
CA HIS A 22 2.19 -14.41 7.55
C HIS A 22 3.56 -14.07 8.14
N LEU A 23 3.78 -14.33 9.43
CA LEU A 23 5.10 -14.11 10.03
C LEU A 23 6.01 -15.32 9.84
N LYS A 24 7.16 -15.12 9.17
CA LYS A 24 8.26 -16.09 9.26
C LYS A 24 8.92 -15.91 10.64
N LYS A 25 8.47 -16.69 11.64
CA LYS A 25 8.96 -16.61 13.04
C LYS A 25 10.48 -16.63 13.16
N LYS A 26 11.15 -17.51 12.40
CA LYS A 26 12.60 -17.72 12.48
C LYS A 26 13.44 -16.48 12.11
N PRO A 27 13.24 -15.81 10.95
CA PRO A 27 13.93 -14.55 10.63
C PRO A 27 13.71 -13.42 11.65
N MET A 28 12.47 -13.22 12.10
CA MET A 28 12.16 -12.13 13.05
C MET A 28 12.83 -12.34 14.41
N GLU A 29 12.79 -13.57 14.94
CA GLU A 29 13.49 -13.91 16.17
C GLU A 29 15.01 -13.69 16.05
N LYS A 30 15.60 -14.03 14.90
CA LYS A 30 17.03 -13.79 14.64
C LYS A 30 17.35 -12.30 14.74
N TYR A 31 16.60 -11.44 14.05
CA TYR A 31 16.85 -10.01 14.04
C TYR A 31 16.61 -9.35 15.41
N HIS A 32 15.60 -9.79 16.16
CA HIS A 32 15.38 -9.32 17.52
C HIS A 32 16.57 -9.65 18.44
N ARG A 33 17.12 -10.86 18.34
CA ARG A 33 18.32 -11.26 19.11
C ARG A 33 19.55 -10.43 18.72
N GLU A 34 19.73 -10.13 17.44
CA GLU A 34 20.82 -9.27 16.96
C GLU A 34 20.69 -7.84 17.53
N ILE A 35 19.48 -7.27 17.55
CA ILE A 35 19.23 -5.96 18.16
C ILE A 35 19.47 -6.00 19.68
N ASP A 36 18.98 -7.04 20.37
CA ASP A 36 19.15 -7.18 21.82
C ASP A 36 20.63 -7.31 22.22
N GLY A 37 21.44 -8.00 21.40
CA GLY A 37 22.88 -8.15 21.57
C GLY A 37 23.72 -6.91 21.23
N SER A 38 23.12 -5.86 20.68
CA SER A 38 23.83 -4.63 20.30
C SER A 38 24.20 -3.74 21.49
N SER A 39 25.08 -2.77 21.25
CA SER A 39 25.45 -1.73 22.23
C SER A 39 24.43 -0.58 22.34
N LEU A 40 23.30 -0.66 21.63
CA LEU A 40 22.25 0.36 21.69
C LEU A 40 21.66 0.47 23.11
N HIS A 41 21.16 1.65 23.44
CA HIS A 41 20.37 1.85 24.65
C HIS A 41 19.04 1.06 24.57
N ASP A 42 18.52 0.58 25.69
CA ASP A 42 17.31 -0.27 25.74
C ASP A 42 16.11 0.36 25.02
N ARG A 43 15.98 1.68 25.09
CA ARG A 43 14.95 2.44 24.38
C ARG A 43 15.09 2.34 22.85
N ASP A 44 16.31 2.43 22.33
CA ASP A 44 16.56 2.33 20.89
C ASP A 44 16.43 0.89 20.39
N LYS A 45 16.86 -0.09 21.21
CA LYS A 45 16.59 -1.51 20.94
C LYS A 45 15.10 -1.78 20.83
N TYR A 46 14.30 -1.23 21.73
CA TYR A 46 12.84 -1.35 21.69
C TYR A 46 12.24 -0.74 20.41
N ARG A 47 12.70 0.47 20.05
CA ARG A 47 12.26 1.15 18.82
C ARG A 47 12.60 0.31 17.59
N LYS A 48 13.85 -0.13 17.43
CA LYS A 48 14.29 -0.93 16.27
C LYS A 48 13.57 -2.26 16.14
N LYS A 49 13.28 -2.94 17.26
CA LYS A 49 12.45 -4.16 17.25
C LYS A 49 11.01 -3.90 16.82
N SER A 50 10.44 -2.76 17.18
CA SER A 50 9.08 -2.39 16.73
C SER A 50 9.09 -2.04 15.23
N GLU A 51 10.09 -1.29 14.77
CA GLU A 51 10.26 -0.88 13.37
C GLU A 51 10.46 -2.09 12.44
N ILE A 52 11.28 -3.07 12.82
CA ILE A 52 11.50 -4.25 11.97
C ILE A 52 10.27 -5.15 11.87
N LEU A 53 9.42 -5.19 12.90
CA LEU A 53 8.14 -5.92 12.84
C LEU A 53 7.19 -5.32 11.80
N LEU A 54 7.20 -3.99 11.63
CA LEU A 54 6.41 -3.31 10.59
C LEU A 54 6.85 -3.71 9.18
N LEU A 55 8.11 -4.13 9.00
CA LEU A 55 8.65 -4.63 7.73
C LEU A 55 8.37 -6.12 7.48
N ASN A 56 7.65 -6.83 8.37
CA ASN A 56 7.38 -8.25 8.17
C ASN A 56 6.59 -8.52 6.88
N SER A 57 5.58 -7.70 6.56
CA SER A 57 4.83 -7.83 5.31
C SER A 57 5.73 -7.61 4.08
N PHE A 58 6.66 -6.65 4.16
CA PHE A 58 7.65 -6.42 3.13
C PHE A 58 8.55 -7.65 2.93
N LEU A 59 9.10 -8.23 4.01
CA LEU A 59 9.94 -9.43 3.92
C LEU A 59 9.20 -10.69 3.46
N HIS A 60 7.89 -10.75 3.66
CA HIS A 60 7.07 -11.83 3.11
C HIS A 60 7.02 -11.76 1.58
N HIS A 61 6.86 -10.56 1.02
CA HIS A 61 6.83 -10.33 -0.43
C HIS A 61 8.21 -10.37 -1.08
N PHE A 62 9.26 -10.04 -0.33
CA PHE A 62 10.66 -10.02 -0.79
C PHE A 62 11.54 -10.92 0.09
N PRO A 63 11.37 -12.25 0.02
CA PRO A 63 12.03 -13.19 0.94
C PRO A 63 13.55 -13.28 0.75
N GLU A 64 14.07 -12.81 -0.38
CA GLU A 64 15.50 -12.70 -0.70
C GLU A 64 16.19 -11.49 -0.05
N VAL A 65 15.43 -10.55 0.52
CA VAL A 65 16.02 -9.42 1.27
C VAL A 65 16.55 -9.91 2.61
N GLN A 66 17.82 -9.63 2.90
CA GLN A 66 18.48 -9.98 4.16
C GLN A 66 19.03 -8.73 4.84
N PHE A 67 18.67 -8.48 6.10
CA PHE A 67 19.24 -7.33 6.82
C PHE A 67 20.71 -7.57 7.16
N GLU A 68 21.55 -6.58 6.87
CA GLU A 68 22.97 -6.55 7.23
C GLU A 68 23.24 -5.66 8.45
N ASN A 69 22.49 -4.55 8.59
CA ASN A 69 22.62 -3.64 9.73
C ASN A 69 21.23 -3.26 10.25
N LEU A 70 21.00 -3.60 11.52
CA LEU A 70 19.75 -3.35 12.23
C LEU A 70 19.81 -2.19 13.23
N THR A 71 20.98 -1.57 13.38
CA THR A 71 21.26 -0.61 14.45
C THR A 71 21.73 0.74 13.94
N CYS A 72 21.70 0.96 12.62
CA CYS A 72 22.04 2.24 12.01
C CYS A 72 21.01 3.33 12.35
N GLU A 73 21.49 4.59 12.39
CA GLU A 73 20.65 5.75 12.65
C GLU A 73 19.94 6.25 11.39
N SER A 74 20.63 6.24 10.25
CA SER A 74 20.06 6.55 8.93
C SER A 74 20.87 5.82 7.85
N PRO A 75 20.22 5.09 6.93
CA PRO A 75 18.79 4.75 6.87
C PRO A 75 18.32 3.92 8.08
N ASP A 76 17.01 3.72 8.27
CA ASP A 76 16.49 2.93 9.41
C ASP A 76 17.13 1.53 9.48
N PHE A 77 17.34 0.90 8.32
CA PHE A 77 17.99 -0.39 8.20
C PHE A 77 18.86 -0.47 6.95
N ILE A 78 19.86 -1.35 6.95
CA ILE A 78 20.61 -1.73 5.73
C ILE A 78 20.33 -3.19 5.45
N ALA A 79 19.97 -3.50 4.20
CA ALA A 79 19.76 -4.86 3.75
C ALA A 79 20.55 -5.15 2.46
N LYS A 80 20.68 -6.44 2.15
CA LYS A 80 21.24 -6.96 0.91
C LYS A 80 20.12 -7.55 0.07
N PHE A 81 20.10 -7.19 -1.21
CA PHE A 81 19.20 -7.73 -2.23
C PHE A 81 19.94 -7.81 -3.56
N ASN A 82 19.97 -8.99 -4.20
CA ASN A 82 20.69 -9.23 -5.46
C ASN A 82 22.14 -8.71 -5.44
N ASP A 83 22.88 -9.07 -4.40
CA ASP A 83 24.27 -8.63 -4.15
C ASP A 83 24.52 -7.13 -4.01
N LYS A 84 23.45 -6.33 -3.92
CA LYS A 84 23.54 -4.90 -3.66
C LYS A 84 23.11 -4.59 -2.25
N LYS A 85 23.81 -3.66 -1.60
CA LYS A 85 23.37 -3.06 -0.34
C LYS A 85 22.33 -1.99 -0.63
N ILE A 86 21.23 -2.04 0.10
CA ILE A 86 20.12 -1.08 0.01
C ILE A 86 19.88 -0.49 1.39
N GLY A 87 19.66 0.81 1.44
CA GLY A 87 19.10 1.48 2.60
C GLY A 87 17.60 1.33 2.60
N ILE A 88 17.02 1.02 3.77
CA ILE A 88 15.58 0.90 3.96
C ILE A 88 15.16 2.02 4.91
N GLU A 89 14.32 2.91 4.38
CA GLU A 89 13.59 3.92 5.14
C GLU A 89 12.18 3.40 5.39
N LEU A 90 11.80 3.22 6.66
CA LEU A 90 10.55 2.56 7.01
C LEU A 90 9.33 3.34 6.49
N THR A 91 9.40 4.66 6.59
CA THR A 91 8.34 5.56 6.14
C THR A 91 8.04 5.39 4.64
N GLU A 92 9.08 5.27 3.81
CA GLU A 92 8.94 5.07 2.37
C GLU A 92 8.32 3.71 2.05
N VAL A 93 8.76 2.65 2.74
CA VAL A 93 8.21 1.31 2.54
C VAL A 93 6.73 1.27 2.90
N ILE A 94 6.34 1.84 4.04
CA ILE A 94 4.94 1.88 4.48
C ILE A 94 4.09 2.65 3.46
N ASN A 95 4.51 3.87 3.09
CA ASN A 95 3.81 4.70 2.12
C ASN A 95 3.61 3.97 0.79
N HIS A 96 4.65 3.30 0.30
CA HIS A 96 4.58 2.56 -0.95
C HIS A 96 3.60 1.36 -0.87
N LEU A 97 3.59 0.64 0.25
CA LEU A 97 2.65 -0.46 0.46
C LEU A 97 1.21 0.03 0.55
N GLU A 98 0.96 1.17 1.19
CA GLU A 98 -0.37 1.79 1.27
C GLU A 98 -0.86 2.24 -0.11
N ILE A 99 -0.01 2.90 -0.90
CA ILE A 99 -0.33 3.30 -2.28
C ILE A 99 -0.72 2.05 -3.10
N LYS A 100 0.06 0.97 -3.05
CA LYS A 100 -0.26 -0.28 -3.76
C LYS A 100 -1.58 -0.91 -3.31
N LYS A 101 -1.92 -0.83 -2.02
CA LYS A 101 -3.21 -1.31 -1.51
C LYS A 101 -4.35 -0.50 -2.12
N ILE A 102 -4.24 0.82 -2.16
CA ILE A 102 -5.23 1.72 -2.78
C ILE A 102 -5.37 1.42 -4.28
N GLU A 103 -4.26 1.31 -5.01
CA GLU A 103 -4.24 0.97 -6.44
C GLU A 103 -4.93 -0.38 -6.71
N SER A 104 -4.63 -1.40 -5.90
CA SER A 104 -5.25 -2.72 -6.01
C SER A 104 -6.76 -2.67 -5.82
N GLN A 105 -7.26 -1.93 -4.82
CA GLN A 105 -8.70 -1.77 -4.60
C GLN A 105 -9.37 -0.98 -5.73
N LEU A 106 -8.73 0.10 -6.20
CA LEU A 106 -9.22 0.85 -7.34
C LEU A 106 -9.32 0.00 -8.60
N ASN A 107 -8.33 -0.85 -8.88
CA ASN A 107 -8.37 -1.74 -10.03
C ASN A 107 -9.53 -2.73 -9.97
N LYS A 108 -9.90 -3.22 -8.78
CA LYS A 108 -11.10 -4.05 -8.59
C LYS A 108 -12.38 -3.27 -8.89
N ILE A 109 -12.49 -2.05 -8.38
CA ILE A 109 -13.62 -1.14 -8.63
C ILE A 109 -13.74 -0.86 -10.14
N PHE A 110 -12.63 -0.52 -10.80
CA PHE A 110 -12.59 -0.24 -12.23
C PHE A 110 -13.02 -1.45 -13.03
N ARG A 111 -12.48 -2.63 -12.72
CA ARG A 111 -12.83 -3.86 -13.43
C ARG A 111 -14.32 -4.17 -13.30
N HIS A 112 -14.91 -3.95 -12.13
CA HIS A 112 -16.35 -4.15 -11.94
C HIS A 112 -17.16 -3.13 -12.77
N ALA A 113 -16.78 -1.85 -12.76
CA ALA A 113 -17.46 -0.83 -13.56
C ALA A 113 -17.33 -1.07 -15.07
N GLU A 114 -16.18 -1.53 -15.56
CA GLU A 114 -15.96 -1.94 -16.95
C GLU A 114 -16.94 -3.03 -17.36
N LEU A 115 -17.03 -4.12 -16.59
CA LEU A 115 -17.92 -5.25 -16.87
C LEU A 115 -19.38 -4.81 -16.96
N LEU A 116 -19.83 -3.93 -16.04
CA LEU A 116 -21.19 -3.41 -16.07
C LEU A 116 -21.49 -2.51 -17.28
N LEU A 117 -20.49 -1.81 -17.81
CA LEU A 117 -20.62 -0.99 -19.02
C LEU A 117 -20.59 -1.86 -20.29
N GLU A 118 -19.75 -2.90 -20.31
CA GLU A 118 -19.68 -3.89 -21.38
C GLU A 118 -21.01 -4.64 -21.54
N GLN A 119 -21.61 -5.07 -20.43
CA GLN A 119 -22.92 -5.73 -20.38
C GLN A 119 -24.06 -4.81 -20.85
N GLU A 120 -23.95 -3.51 -20.62
CA GLU A 120 -24.97 -2.54 -21.02
C GLU A 120 -24.94 -2.29 -22.54
N ASP A 121 -23.78 -1.89 -23.08
CA ASP A 121 -23.56 -1.70 -24.52
C ASP A 121 -22.06 -1.49 -24.79
N THR A 122 -21.34 -2.60 -25.02
CA THR A 122 -19.91 -2.57 -25.32
C THR A 122 -19.57 -1.65 -26.51
N SER A 123 -20.40 -1.62 -27.56
CA SER A 123 -20.10 -0.87 -28.78
C SER A 123 -20.10 0.65 -28.55
N LYS A 124 -21.02 1.10 -27.69
CA LYS A 124 -21.18 2.50 -27.29
C LYS A 124 -20.11 2.93 -26.29
N PHE A 125 -19.78 2.05 -25.34
CA PHE A 125 -18.89 2.41 -24.25
C PHE A 125 -17.42 2.08 -24.50
N ARG A 126 -17.04 1.33 -25.53
CA ARG A 126 -15.62 1.04 -25.84
C ARG A 126 -14.72 2.27 -25.82
N GLY A 127 -13.51 2.12 -25.29
CA GLY A 127 -12.54 3.20 -25.12
C GLY A 127 -11.76 3.09 -23.83
N VAL A 128 -10.73 3.93 -23.72
CA VAL A 128 -9.95 4.08 -22.49
C VAL A 128 -10.43 5.32 -21.74
N TYR A 129 -10.90 5.13 -20.51
CA TYR A 129 -11.38 6.18 -19.62
C TYR A 129 -10.34 6.45 -18.56
N PHE A 130 -9.89 7.70 -18.51
CA PHE A 130 -8.99 8.22 -17.50
C PHE A 130 -9.83 8.99 -16.48
N LEU A 131 -9.82 8.54 -15.23
CA LEU A 131 -10.61 9.11 -14.14
C LEU A 131 -9.70 9.75 -13.09
N GLU A 132 -9.93 11.03 -12.80
CA GLU A 132 -9.32 11.73 -11.67
C GLU A 132 -10.31 11.74 -10.51
N PHE A 133 -9.88 11.34 -9.31
CA PHE A 133 -10.73 11.30 -8.12
C PHE A 133 -10.49 12.48 -7.19
N GLN A 134 -11.53 12.94 -6.50
CA GLN A 134 -11.39 13.92 -5.43
C GLN A 134 -11.23 13.25 -4.08
N ASN A 135 -10.24 13.69 -3.30
CA ASN A 135 -9.97 13.22 -1.94
C ASN A 135 -9.92 11.69 -1.79
N LEU A 136 -9.30 10.99 -2.75
CA LEU A 136 -9.26 9.52 -2.79
C LEU A 136 -8.75 8.90 -1.48
N SER A 137 -7.75 9.52 -0.83
CA SER A 137 -7.19 9.09 0.45
C SER A 137 -8.17 9.15 1.64
N LYS A 138 -9.29 9.86 1.50
CA LYS A 138 -10.35 9.97 2.52
C LYS A 138 -11.54 9.04 2.25
N ILE A 139 -11.51 8.28 1.16
CA ILE A 139 -12.59 7.37 0.78
C ILE A 139 -12.24 5.99 1.33
N ASP A 140 -13.13 5.42 2.13
CA ASP A 140 -13.08 4.00 2.44
C ASP A 140 -13.47 3.20 1.20
N LEU A 141 -12.47 2.79 0.40
CA LEU A 141 -12.67 2.07 -0.84
C LEU A 141 -13.27 0.67 -0.64
N LEU A 142 -13.14 0.11 0.56
CA LEU A 142 -13.66 -1.22 0.88
C LEU A 142 -15.15 -1.14 1.18
N GLU A 143 -15.55 -0.22 2.06
CA GLU A 143 -16.97 -0.04 2.41
C GLU A 143 -17.78 0.57 1.26
N LYS A 144 -17.17 1.47 0.47
CA LYS A 144 -17.87 2.21 -0.59
C LYS A 144 -17.68 1.62 -1.98
N GLN A 145 -17.21 0.38 -2.07
CA GLN A 145 -16.87 -0.26 -3.34
C GLN A 145 -18.04 -0.19 -4.35
N ASP A 146 -19.22 -0.66 -3.96
CA ASP A 146 -20.40 -0.68 -4.85
C ASP A 146 -20.90 0.72 -5.21
N GLU A 147 -20.87 1.64 -4.25
CA GLU A 147 -21.23 3.04 -4.47
C GLU A 147 -20.31 3.68 -5.53
N MET A 148 -18.99 3.43 -5.42
CA MET A 148 -18.01 3.92 -6.39
C MET A 148 -18.20 3.32 -7.77
N VAL A 149 -18.43 2.00 -7.86
CA VAL A 149 -18.72 1.34 -9.13
C VAL A 149 -19.91 1.99 -9.83
N GLN A 150 -21.01 2.19 -9.09
CA GLN A 150 -22.22 2.83 -9.64
C GLN A 150 -21.98 4.30 -10.01
N ASN A 151 -21.19 5.02 -9.21
CA ASN A 151 -20.83 6.41 -9.49
C ASN A 151 -20.02 6.53 -10.78
N ILE A 152 -19.02 5.68 -10.97
CA ILE A 152 -18.17 5.62 -12.16
C ILE A 152 -19.02 5.26 -13.39
N LYS A 153 -19.86 4.23 -13.30
CA LYS A 153 -20.79 3.85 -14.38
C LYS A 153 -21.66 5.04 -14.78
N LYS A 154 -22.31 5.69 -13.81
CA LYS A 154 -23.16 6.87 -14.06
C LYS A 154 -22.37 8.05 -14.64
N CYS A 155 -21.15 8.29 -14.18
CA CYS A 155 -20.26 9.33 -14.72
C CYS A 155 -19.99 9.11 -16.21
N ILE A 156 -19.63 7.89 -16.58
CA ILE A 156 -19.33 7.51 -17.96
C ILE A 156 -20.59 7.59 -18.85
N MET A 157 -21.72 7.05 -18.38
CA MET A 157 -22.98 7.08 -19.13
C MET A 157 -23.49 8.50 -19.38
N LYS A 158 -23.40 9.38 -18.36
CA LYS A 158 -23.92 10.75 -18.42
C LYS A 158 -22.89 11.77 -18.93
N LYS A 159 -21.62 11.37 -19.11
CA LYS A 159 -20.48 12.27 -19.39
C LYS A 159 -20.39 13.45 -18.41
N LYS A 160 -20.73 13.22 -17.15
CA LYS A 160 -20.75 14.25 -16.10
C LYS A 160 -19.96 13.79 -14.88
N LYS A 161 -19.36 14.74 -14.18
CA LYS A 161 -18.71 14.53 -12.88
C LYS A 161 -19.77 14.19 -11.84
N LEU A 162 -19.50 13.23 -10.96
CA LEU A 162 -20.35 12.88 -9.83
C LEU A 162 -19.48 12.57 -8.63
N VAL A 163 -19.92 13.00 -7.45
CA VAL A 163 -19.47 12.72 -6.07
C VAL A 163 -17.98 12.41 -5.85
N TYR A 164 -17.41 11.37 -6.46
CA TYR A 164 -16.01 10.96 -6.27
C TYR A 164 -15.11 11.28 -7.48
N VAL A 165 -15.68 11.43 -8.68
CA VAL A 165 -14.94 11.66 -9.93
C VAL A 165 -14.84 13.16 -10.21
N LYS A 166 -13.63 13.70 -10.10
CA LYS A 166 -13.27 15.10 -10.39
C LYS A 166 -13.16 15.38 -11.88
N LYS A 167 -12.63 14.45 -12.67
CA LYS A 167 -12.42 14.60 -14.11
C LYS A 167 -12.53 13.25 -14.82
N ILE A 168 -13.03 13.30 -16.05
CA ILE A 168 -13.11 12.15 -16.95
C ILE A 168 -12.58 12.56 -18.32
N ARG A 169 -11.64 11.78 -18.84
CA ARG A 169 -11.15 11.89 -20.22
C ARG A 169 -11.31 10.55 -20.90
N LYS A 170 -11.72 10.54 -22.17
CA LYS A 170 -11.87 9.33 -22.97
C LYS A 170 -10.91 9.37 -24.15
N SER A 171 -10.15 8.30 -24.36
CA SER A 171 -9.45 8.01 -25.61
C SER A 171 -10.20 6.95 -26.41
N THR A 172 -10.17 7.07 -27.73
CA THR A 172 -10.81 6.10 -28.62
C THR A 172 -10.03 4.79 -28.63
N HIS A 173 -10.71 3.68 -28.39
CA HIS A 173 -10.13 2.35 -28.50
C HIS A 173 -11.19 1.39 -29.05
N ARG A 174 -10.76 0.46 -29.93
CA ARG A 174 -11.70 -0.33 -30.75
C ARG A 174 -12.21 -1.61 -30.08
N ARG A 175 -11.55 -2.07 -29.01
CA ARG A 175 -11.84 -3.35 -28.35
C ARG A 175 -12.85 -3.18 -27.22
N ASN A 176 -12.36 -2.91 -26.01
CA ASN A 176 -13.13 -3.04 -24.77
C ASN A 176 -13.29 -1.70 -24.04
N VAL A 177 -14.05 -1.72 -22.94
CA VAL A 177 -14.08 -0.64 -21.96
C VAL A 177 -12.89 -0.84 -21.02
N PHE A 178 -12.01 0.14 -20.95
CA PHE A 178 -10.89 0.11 -20.01
C PHE A 178 -10.91 1.39 -19.17
N ILE A 179 -10.82 1.26 -17.86
CA ILE A 179 -10.85 2.36 -16.91
C ILE A 179 -9.52 2.36 -16.15
N THR A 180 -8.87 3.51 -16.14
CA THR A 180 -7.64 3.71 -15.37
C THR A 180 -7.74 5.00 -14.57
N HIS A 181 -7.01 5.02 -13.46
CA HIS A 181 -6.78 6.25 -12.73
C HIS A 181 -5.93 7.19 -13.60
N ASP A 182 -6.36 8.44 -13.76
CA ASP A 182 -5.55 9.50 -14.38
C ASP A 182 -4.56 9.97 -13.32
N PHE A 183 -3.45 9.25 -13.19
CA PHE A 183 -2.33 9.75 -12.42
C PHE A 183 -1.81 10.99 -13.15
N ASN A 184 -2.05 12.18 -12.61
CA ASN A 184 -1.04 13.22 -12.76
C ASN A 184 0.20 12.69 -12.04
N LEU A 185 1.06 11.99 -12.77
CA LEU A 185 2.41 11.65 -12.32
C LEU A 185 3.19 12.96 -12.26
N GLY A 186 2.94 13.78 -11.24
CA GLY A 186 3.76 14.93 -10.87
C GLY A 186 5.12 14.53 -10.32
N LEU A 187 5.68 13.40 -10.78
CA LEU A 187 7.06 13.01 -10.56
C LEU A 187 8.01 13.69 -11.57
N PHE A 188 7.48 14.41 -12.56
CA PHE A 188 8.24 15.19 -13.55
C PHE A 188 7.67 16.59 -13.82
N ASP A 189 6.66 17.03 -13.07
CA ASP A 189 6.17 18.42 -13.13
C ASP A 189 6.75 19.19 -11.92
N GLY A 190 8.00 19.63 -12.09
CA GLY A 190 8.78 20.40 -11.11
C GLY A 190 10.27 20.13 -11.23
#